data_AF-A0A1J5FN77-F1
#
_entry.id   AF-A0A1J5FN77-F1
#
_cell.length_a   1.000
_cell.length_b   1.000
_cell.length_c   1.000
_cell.angle_alpha   90.00
_cell.angle_beta   90.00
_cell.angle_gamma   90.00
#
_symmetry.space_group_name_H-M   'P 1'
#
loop_
_entity.id
_entity.type
_entity.pdbx_description
1 polymer ?
#
loop_
_entity_poly.entity_id
_entity_poly.type
_entity_poly.pdbx_seq_one_letter_code
_entity_poly.pdbx_strand_id
1 'polypeptide(L)'
;MSKFTIKIIIFTIMAIFVSGSFFIIPAKAQAGPQTLESYLEYFYNRYAKHLDEHGLIFKAPGYGVDDFIAADTARGILSLAAYYKYRALNGEDAARVKIKEAILAANNEMNSRNYNTQSFSDAWAQMAMVSLLDQVPFLLSADEQHQIYSQILDRMEAGIIAPDTSNRAALSAVYWQHTLNMLYHKNLVSHERKSELDKLIYKKIKTVLDKDVDQSGWYKEGTPMRFNPHYHLITAFAFLSYGEITGDVEFYMTAKKMTQNLRAITFDNGMIEARIGARPVGLGAQFYLGAALLSKKFGFKDFAAYLNYAYGDRFFSDPEYPNRLEYHSTLANSAPNFHDDISYSNLAELALLTPSVGDFSFSLTDAMNIFREKIDLPEIKIINQGNLIYFNYLKISQSADGNYTNIYNTQVSQNLSTQVKGVSSINITNSYGQTRLVAAEESEKIQLFYLELQKYFDGGLVPISNQTFNTLVGAYIYGGYTIPEIVDTIKNGPRAVHPTIPANVWQGSENYQRYLTSAL
;
A
#
# COMPACT_ATOMS: atom_id res chain seq x y z
N MET A 1 -15.33 56.80 -4.87
CA MET A 1 -14.96 55.68 -3.97
C MET A 1 -13.53 55.94 -3.48
N SER A 2 -13.26 55.94 -2.17
CA SER A 2 -11.92 56.32 -1.67
C SER A 2 -10.87 55.25 -1.97
N LYS A 3 -9.59 55.63 -2.15
CA LYS A 3 -8.48 54.67 -2.36
C LYS A 3 -8.37 53.62 -1.23
N PHE A 4 -8.85 53.96 -0.03
CA PHE A 4 -8.91 53.07 1.12
C PHE A 4 -10.00 51.98 0.95
N THR A 5 -11.18 52.38 0.47
CA THR A 5 -12.29 51.46 0.17
C THR A 5 -11.92 50.45 -0.92
N ILE A 6 -11.18 50.89 -1.95
CA ILE A 6 -10.71 49.99 -3.03
C ILE A 6 -9.70 48.97 -2.50
N LYS A 7 -8.78 49.36 -1.61
CA LYS A 7 -7.83 48.43 -0.99
C LYS A 7 -8.51 47.37 -0.13
N ILE A 8 -9.53 47.75 0.64
CA ILE A 8 -10.32 46.79 1.43
C ILE A 8 -11.04 45.81 0.51
N ILE A 9 -11.70 46.29 -0.55
CA ILE A 9 -12.38 45.41 -1.50
C ILE A 9 -11.41 44.43 -2.17
N ILE A 10 -10.23 44.88 -2.58
CA ILE A 10 -9.20 44.00 -3.17
C ILE A 10 -8.69 42.99 -2.14
N PHE A 11 -8.45 43.41 -0.89
CA PHE A 11 -8.00 42.51 0.17
C PHE A 11 -9.09 41.49 0.56
N THR A 12 -10.35 41.89 0.56
CA THR A 12 -11.50 41.01 0.79
C THR A 12 -11.71 40.05 -0.38
N ILE A 13 -11.56 40.50 -1.63
CA ILE A 13 -11.64 39.61 -2.82
C ILE A 13 -10.46 38.63 -2.85
N MET A 14 -9.23 39.07 -2.54
CA MET A 14 -8.09 38.16 -2.42
C MET A 14 -8.25 37.21 -1.23
N ALA A 15 -8.77 37.67 -0.09
CA ALA A 15 -9.08 36.79 1.02
C ALA A 15 -10.17 35.78 0.66
N ILE A 16 -11.19 36.17 -0.11
CA ILE A 16 -12.23 35.28 -0.64
C ILE A 16 -11.68 34.32 -1.71
N PHE A 17 -10.70 34.71 -2.52
CA PHE A 17 -10.05 33.80 -3.47
C PHE A 17 -9.07 32.86 -2.78
N VAL A 18 -8.31 33.33 -1.78
CA VAL A 18 -7.39 32.49 -0.99
C VAL A 18 -8.15 31.59 -0.02
N SER A 19 -9.27 32.02 0.56
CA SER A 19 -10.16 31.16 1.34
C SER A 19 -11.08 30.32 0.44
N GLY A 20 -11.43 30.79 -0.75
CA GLY A 20 -12.26 30.07 -1.72
C GLY A 20 -11.52 28.97 -2.47
N SER A 21 -10.18 29.00 -2.49
CA SER A 21 -9.33 27.89 -2.93
C SER A 21 -9.05 26.87 -1.82
N PHE A 22 -9.40 27.18 -0.55
CA PHE A 22 -9.20 26.28 0.60
C PHE A 22 -10.51 25.81 1.25
N PHE A 23 -11.64 26.44 0.93
CA PHE A 23 -12.98 25.96 1.24
C PHE A 23 -13.69 25.61 -0.06
N ILE A 24 -13.63 24.32 -0.38
CA ILE A 24 -14.78 23.52 -0.78
C ILE A 24 -15.79 24.36 -1.57
N ILE A 25 -15.67 24.37 -2.90
CA ILE A 25 -16.91 24.24 -3.67
C ILE A 25 -17.47 22.93 -3.13
N PRO A 26 -18.55 22.95 -2.34
CA PRO A 26 -19.21 21.69 -2.03
C PRO A 26 -19.60 21.22 -3.42
N ALA A 27 -19.09 20.06 -3.85
CA ALA A 27 -19.65 19.39 -5.00
C ALA A 27 -21.16 19.41 -4.76
N LYS A 28 -21.84 20.35 -5.42
CA LYS A 28 -23.25 20.61 -5.20
C LYS A 28 -23.90 19.33 -5.69
N ALA A 29 -24.44 18.58 -4.74
CA ALA A 29 -25.25 17.38 -4.93
C ALA A 29 -24.51 16.10 -5.35
N GLN A 30 -23.95 15.39 -4.37
CA GLN A 30 -24.14 13.92 -4.30
C GLN A 30 -24.80 13.57 -2.96
N ALA A 31 -26.00 14.13 -2.74
CA ALA A 31 -26.84 13.83 -1.58
C ALA A 31 -27.71 12.56 -1.78
N GLY A 32 -27.63 11.92 -2.95
CA GLY A 32 -28.31 10.67 -3.25
C GLY A 32 -27.40 9.45 -3.07
N PRO A 33 -27.97 8.23 -2.94
CA PRO A 33 -27.19 7.00 -2.89
C PRO A 33 -26.23 6.90 -4.09
N GLN A 34 -24.96 6.63 -3.82
CA GLN A 34 -23.94 6.33 -4.83
C GLN A 34 -23.73 4.83 -4.91
N THR A 35 -23.69 4.27 -6.12
CA THR A 35 -23.12 2.92 -6.33
C THR A 35 -21.60 2.99 -6.25
N LEU A 36 -20.95 1.88 -5.88
CA LEU A 36 -19.49 1.78 -5.92
C LEU A 36 -18.94 2.16 -7.31
N GLU A 37 -19.58 1.70 -8.38
CA GLU A 37 -19.22 2.07 -9.75
C GLU A 37 -19.23 3.58 -9.97
N SER A 38 -20.33 4.27 -9.60
CA SER A 38 -20.43 5.73 -9.76
C SER A 38 -19.40 6.50 -8.93
N TYR A 39 -19.03 5.97 -7.77
CA TYR A 39 -17.97 6.53 -6.93
C TYR A 39 -16.59 6.34 -7.57
N LEU A 40 -16.30 5.15 -8.08
CA LEU A 40 -15.03 4.86 -8.75
C LEU A 40 -14.88 5.63 -10.07
N GLU A 41 -15.97 5.79 -10.83
CA GLU A 41 -16.00 6.56 -12.07
C GLU A 41 -15.51 8.00 -11.86
N TYR A 42 -15.91 8.64 -10.76
CA TYR A 42 -15.43 9.99 -10.41
C TYR A 42 -13.90 10.04 -10.30
N PHE A 43 -13.30 9.13 -9.52
CA PHE A 43 -11.84 9.08 -9.35
C PHE A 43 -11.14 8.74 -10.66
N TYR A 44 -11.70 7.80 -11.43
CA TYR A 44 -11.10 7.32 -12.65
C TYR A 44 -11.08 8.39 -13.73
N ASN A 45 -12.21 9.08 -13.93
CA ASN A 45 -12.30 10.15 -14.91
C ASN A 45 -11.39 11.33 -14.56
N ARG A 46 -11.29 11.69 -13.26
CA ARG A 46 -10.40 12.77 -12.81
C ARG A 46 -8.93 12.41 -13.02
N TYR A 47 -8.52 11.20 -12.66
CA TYR A 47 -7.13 10.77 -12.83
C TYR A 47 -6.76 10.53 -14.30
N ALA A 48 -7.64 9.93 -15.11
CA ALA A 48 -7.42 9.80 -16.55
C ALA A 48 -7.28 11.16 -17.26
N LYS A 49 -8.05 12.17 -16.81
CA LYS A 49 -7.90 13.54 -17.29
C LYS A 49 -6.51 14.12 -16.96
N HIS A 50 -6.00 13.89 -15.75
CA HIS A 50 -4.61 14.25 -15.40
C HIS A 50 -3.60 13.64 -16.37
N LEU A 51 -3.72 12.34 -16.67
CA LEU A 51 -2.80 11.65 -17.57
C LEU A 51 -2.82 12.26 -18.99
N ASP A 52 -4.01 12.60 -19.49
CA ASP A 52 -4.17 13.21 -20.82
C ASP A 52 -3.64 14.65 -20.87
N GLU A 53 -4.00 15.51 -19.91
CA GLU A 53 -3.63 16.93 -19.90
C GLU A 53 -2.12 17.17 -19.83
N HIS A 54 -1.37 16.20 -19.28
CA HIS A 54 0.07 16.33 -19.04
C HIS A 54 0.92 15.39 -19.90
N GLY A 55 0.33 14.63 -20.83
CA GLY A 55 1.07 13.68 -21.68
C GLY A 55 1.74 12.55 -20.87
N LEU A 56 1.07 12.12 -19.79
CA LEU A 56 1.55 11.13 -18.82
C LEU A 56 0.90 9.76 -19.03
N ILE A 57 0.48 9.44 -20.25
CA ILE A 57 -0.16 8.17 -20.59
C ILE A 57 0.75 7.01 -20.18
N PHE A 58 0.25 6.16 -19.27
CA PHE A 58 0.98 5.05 -18.65
C PHE A 58 2.27 5.44 -17.95
N LYS A 59 2.34 6.66 -17.42
CA LYS A 59 3.43 7.11 -16.56
C LYS A 59 2.95 7.27 -15.13
N ALA A 60 3.81 6.89 -14.21
CA ALA A 60 3.63 7.15 -12.79
C ALA A 60 4.98 7.57 -12.19
N PRO A 61 4.98 8.35 -11.12
CA PRO A 61 6.19 8.76 -10.43
C PRO A 61 6.77 7.62 -9.59
N GLY A 62 8.10 7.59 -9.48
CA GLY A 62 8.82 6.60 -8.66
C GLY A 62 8.80 6.94 -7.17
N TYR A 63 9.20 5.98 -6.33
CA TYR A 63 9.38 6.23 -4.88
C TYR A 63 10.46 7.27 -4.62
N GLY A 64 10.05 8.44 -4.12
CA GLY A 64 10.97 9.56 -3.87
C GLY A 64 11.63 10.09 -5.15
N VAL A 65 10.98 9.89 -6.31
CA VAL A 65 11.42 10.42 -7.61
C VAL A 65 10.37 11.42 -8.07
N ASP A 66 10.79 12.65 -8.31
CA ASP A 66 9.89 13.73 -8.74
C ASP A 66 9.40 13.51 -10.19
N ASP A 67 10.19 12.80 -11.00
CA ASP A 67 9.88 12.55 -12.41
C ASP A 67 8.86 11.42 -12.63
N PHE A 68 7.90 11.69 -13.52
CA PHE A 68 7.00 10.67 -14.05
C PHE A 68 7.72 9.77 -15.04
N ILE A 69 7.84 8.50 -14.69
CA ILE A 69 8.47 7.47 -15.51
C ILE A 69 7.42 6.58 -16.17
N ALA A 70 7.72 6.08 -17.37
CA ALA A 70 6.88 5.08 -18.01
C ALA A 70 6.82 3.82 -17.14
N ALA A 71 5.62 3.26 -16.99
CA ALA A 71 5.47 1.97 -16.34
C ALA A 71 6.22 0.89 -17.14
N ASP A 72 7.12 0.20 -16.47
CA ASP A 72 7.97 -0.87 -17.02
C ASP A 72 7.43 -2.27 -16.73
N THR A 73 6.43 -2.39 -15.86
CA THR A 73 5.80 -3.66 -15.48
C THR A 73 4.37 -3.75 -16.02
N ALA A 74 3.93 -4.96 -16.40
CA ALA A 74 2.53 -5.23 -16.77
C ALA A 74 1.54 -4.73 -15.72
N ARG A 75 1.89 -4.81 -14.43
CA ARG A 75 1.10 -4.22 -13.34
C ARG A 75 0.95 -2.72 -13.53
N GLY A 76 2.05 -1.96 -13.59
CA GLY A 76 1.97 -0.51 -13.72
C GLY A 76 1.18 -0.08 -14.97
N ILE A 77 1.41 -0.74 -16.11
CA ILE A 77 0.75 -0.46 -17.39
C ILE A 77 -0.77 -0.60 -17.25
N LEU A 78 -1.24 -1.78 -16.81
CA LEU A 78 -2.68 -2.03 -16.71
C LEU A 78 -3.32 -1.22 -15.58
N SER A 79 -2.60 -0.93 -14.48
CA SER A 79 -3.17 -0.18 -13.35
C SER A 79 -3.53 1.23 -13.78
N LEU A 80 -2.68 1.82 -14.63
CA LEU A 80 -2.89 3.13 -15.23
C LEU A 80 -3.94 3.08 -16.35
N ALA A 81 -4.02 1.98 -17.10
CA ALA A 81 -5.05 1.77 -18.12
C ALA A 81 -6.46 1.63 -17.54
N ALA A 82 -6.61 1.04 -16.35
CA ALA A 82 -7.89 0.89 -15.68
C ALA A 82 -8.63 2.23 -15.51
N TYR A 83 -7.91 3.34 -15.32
CA TYR A 83 -8.52 4.68 -15.21
C TYR A 83 -9.29 5.14 -16.46
N TYR A 84 -8.99 4.57 -17.63
CA TYR A 84 -9.72 4.88 -18.87
C TYR A 84 -11.01 4.06 -19.03
N LYS A 85 -11.29 3.09 -18.14
CA LYS A 85 -12.40 2.14 -18.25
C LYS A 85 -13.75 2.81 -18.49
N TYR A 86 -14.14 3.76 -17.64
CA TYR A 86 -15.46 4.38 -17.74
C TYR A 86 -15.59 5.31 -18.95
N ARG A 87 -14.52 6.00 -19.35
CA ARG A 87 -14.50 6.76 -20.61
C ARG A 87 -14.72 5.85 -21.82
N ALA A 88 -14.07 4.69 -21.84
CA ALA A 88 -14.29 3.69 -22.88
C ALA A 88 -15.73 3.15 -22.87
N LEU A 89 -16.27 2.80 -21.70
CA LEU A 89 -17.67 2.36 -21.56
C LEU A 89 -18.68 3.42 -22.02
N ASN A 90 -18.39 4.70 -21.77
CA ASN A 90 -19.18 5.85 -22.23
C ASN A 90 -19.00 6.19 -23.71
N GLY A 91 -18.29 5.36 -24.48
CA GLY A 91 -18.19 5.45 -25.94
C GLY A 91 -16.99 6.24 -26.45
N GLU A 92 -16.01 6.57 -25.61
CA GLU A 92 -14.81 7.28 -26.08
C GLU A 92 -13.80 6.33 -26.75
N ASP A 93 -13.68 6.42 -28.07
CA ASP A 93 -12.79 5.56 -28.87
C ASP A 93 -11.31 5.70 -28.46
N ALA A 94 -10.86 6.93 -28.16
CA ALA A 94 -9.48 7.17 -27.72
C ALA A 94 -9.14 6.44 -26.41
N ALA A 95 -10.11 6.32 -25.49
CA ALA A 95 -9.95 5.56 -24.26
C ALA A 95 -9.88 4.05 -24.54
N ARG A 96 -10.69 3.53 -25.47
CA ARG A 96 -10.62 2.12 -25.91
C ARG A 96 -9.26 1.78 -26.51
N VAL A 97 -8.73 2.65 -27.37
CA VAL A 97 -7.39 2.47 -27.98
C VAL A 97 -6.32 2.37 -26.90
N LYS A 98 -6.33 3.26 -25.90
CA LYS A 98 -5.37 3.22 -24.78
C LYS A 98 -5.47 1.89 -24.01
N ILE A 99 -6.68 1.44 -23.66
CA ILE A 99 -6.86 0.16 -22.95
C ILE A 99 -6.36 -1.01 -23.80
N LYS A 100 -6.66 -1.02 -25.10
CA LYS A 100 -6.18 -2.04 -26.05
C LYS A 100 -4.65 -2.09 -26.07
N GLU A 101 -4.01 -0.95 -26.27
CA GLU A 101 -2.54 -0.83 -26.31
C GLU A 101 -1.90 -1.31 -24.99
N ALA A 102 -2.48 -0.94 -23.86
CA ALA A 102 -2.02 -1.38 -22.55
C ALA A 102 -2.13 -2.90 -22.36
N ILE A 103 -3.23 -3.52 -22.78
CA ILE A 103 -3.41 -4.97 -22.74
C ILE A 103 -2.34 -5.68 -23.57
N LEU A 104 -2.11 -5.23 -24.80
CA LEU A 104 -1.10 -5.81 -25.68
C LEU A 104 0.32 -5.60 -25.13
N ALA A 105 0.62 -4.40 -24.62
CA ALA A 105 1.92 -4.08 -24.02
C ALA A 105 2.21 -4.92 -22.77
N ALA A 106 1.25 -5.00 -21.84
CA ALA A 106 1.37 -5.82 -20.63
C ALA A 106 1.50 -7.31 -20.96
N ASN A 107 0.74 -7.81 -21.94
CA ASN A 107 0.86 -9.18 -22.39
C ASN A 107 2.24 -9.46 -23.00
N ASN A 108 2.75 -8.57 -23.85
CA ASN A 108 4.08 -8.70 -24.44
C ASN A 108 5.19 -8.66 -23.38
N GLU A 109 5.08 -7.76 -22.40
CA GLU A 109 6.01 -7.64 -21.28
C GLU A 109 6.10 -8.97 -20.50
N MET A 110 4.95 -9.54 -20.09
CA MET A 110 4.91 -10.84 -19.40
C MET A 110 5.43 -12.00 -20.27
N ASN A 111 5.19 -11.96 -21.59
CA ASN A 111 5.68 -12.95 -22.55
C ASN A 111 7.17 -12.87 -22.85
N SER A 112 7.79 -11.70 -22.65
CA SER A 112 9.23 -11.53 -22.85
C SER A 112 10.07 -12.09 -21.70
N ARG A 113 9.48 -12.27 -20.51
CA ARG A 113 10.17 -12.76 -19.32
C ARG A 113 10.24 -14.27 -19.25
N ASN A 114 11.19 -14.78 -18.46
CA ASN A 114 11.25 -16.20 -18.13
C ASN A 114 9.97 -16.62 -17.40
N TYR A 115 9.40 -17.75 -17.83
CA TYR A 115 8.19 -18.33 -17.26
C TYR A 115 8.18 -18.40 -15.73
N ASN A 116 9.33 -18.68 -15.09
CA ASN A 116 9.45 -18.85 -13.64
C ASN A 116 9.64 -17.54 -12.86
N THR A 117 9.67 -16.37 -13.50
CA THR A 117 9.84 -15.07 -12.81
C THR A 117 8.51 -14.36 -12.54
N GLN A 118 7.43 -15.14 -12.38
CA GLN A 118 6.12 -14.63 -12.00
C GLN A 118 6.12 -14.06 -10.57
N SER A 119 5.18 -13.17 -10.30
CA SER A 119 5.01 -12.50 -9.01
C SER A 119 3.56 -12.08 -8.78
N PHE A 120 3.25 -11.56 -7.60
CA PHE A 120 1.95 -10.95 -7.30
C PHE A 120 1.55 -9.85 -8.28
N SER A 121 2.52 -9.14 -8.86
CA SER A 121 2.26 -8.12 -9.88
C SER A 121 1.65 -8.73 -11.14
N ASP A 122 2.10 -9.93 -11.50
CA ASP A 122 1.61 -10.65 -12.67
C ASP A 122 0.22 -11.24 -12.43
N ALA A 123 -0.03 -11.73 -11.21
CA ALA A 123 -1.36 -12.17 -10.78
C ALA A 123 -2.39 -11.04 -10.95
N TRP A 124 -2.05 -9.84 -10.49
CA TRP A 124 -2.91 -8.67 -10.66
C TRP A 124 -3.11 -8.30 -12.14
N ALA A 125 -2.02 -8.27 -12.92
CA ALA A 125 -2.07 -7.90 -14.33
C ALA A 125 -2.96 -8.84 -15.14
N GLN A 126 -2.88 -10.16 -14.89
CA GLN A 126 -3.70 -11.15 -15.60
C GLN A 126 -5.16 -11.07 -15.18
N MET A 127 -5.47 -10.87 -13.89
CA MET A 127 -6.84 -10.61 -13.44
C MET A 127 -7.42 -9.36 -14.12
N ALA A 128 -6.69 -8.25 -14.10
CA ALA A 128 -7.12 -6.98 -14.70
C ALA A 128 -7.32 -7.12 -16.22
N MET A 129 -6.43 -7.85 -16.90
CA MET A 129 -6.52 -8.08 -18.34
C MET A 129 -7.79 -8.86 -18.71
N VAL A 130 -8.09 -9.97 -18.03
CA VAL A 130 -9.33 -10.73 -18.26
C VAL A 130 -10.56 -9.88 -17.96
N SER A 131 -10.53 -9.15 -16.84
CA SER A 131 -11.64 -8.28 -16.42
C SER A 131 -11.93 -7.17 -17.43
N LEU A 132 -10.90 -6.49 -17.94
CA LEU A 132 -11.06 -5.42 -18.93
C LEU A 132 -11.56 -5.95 -20.28
N LEU A 133 -11.07 -7.11 -20.72
CA LEU A 133 -11.56 -7.78 -21.95
C LEU A 133 -13.03 -8.19 -21.84
N ASP A 134 -13.50 -8.50 -20.64
CA ASP A 134 -14.88 -8.90 -20.38
C ASP A 134 -15.83 -7.70 -20.26
N GLN A 135 -15.35 -6.60 -19.65
CA GLN A 135 -16.18 -5.44 -19.35
C GLN A 135 -16.24 -4.43 -20.50
N VAL A 136 -15.14 -4.22 -21.22
CA VAL A 136 -15.06 -3.21 -22.27
C VAL A 136 -15.21 -3.88 -23.64
N PRO A 137 -16.32 -3.67 -24.36
CA PRO A 137 -16.57 -4.38 -25.61
C PRO A 137 -15.61 -3.92 -26.72
N PHE A 138 -15.39 -4.79 -27.72
CA PHE A 138 -14.64 -4.45 -28.95
C PHE A 138 -13.19 -3.96 -28.74
N LEU A 139 -12.52 -4.36 -27.66
CA LEU A 139 -11.10 -4.05 -27.47
C LEU A 139 -10.21 -4.84 -28.44
N LEU A 140 -10.50 -6.13 -28.60
CA LEU A 140 -9.74 -7.08 -29.43
C LEU A 140 -10.71 -7.92 -30.28
N SER A 141 -10.18 -8.50 -31.35
CA SER A 141 -10.87 -9.58 -32.07
C SER A 141 -10.97 -10.85 -31.19
N ALA A 142 -11.87 -11.76 -31.55
CA ALA A 142 -12.06 -13.00 -30.82
C ALA A 142 -10.77 -13.85 -30.78
N ASP A 143 -10.01 -13.88 -31.87
CA ASP A 143 -8.75 -14.64 -31.96
C ASP A 143 -7.65 -14.03 -31.08
N GLU A 144 -7.48 -12.71 -31.09
CA GLU A 144 -6.55 -12.00 -30.20
C GLU A 144 -6.89 -12.24 -28.73
N GLN A 145 -8.19 -12.19 -28.38
CA GLN A 145 -8.67 -12.43 -27.02
C GLN A 145 -8.43 -13.88 -26.60
N HIS A 146 -8.69 -14.85 -27.47
CA HIS A 146 -8.44 -16.26 -27.20
C HIS A 146 -6.94 -16.55 -27.00
N GLN A 147 -6.07 -15.94 -27.82
CA GLN A 147 -4.62 -16.06 -27.68
C GLN A 147 -4.15 -15.56 -26.31
N ILE A 148 -4.64 -14.40 -25.86
CA ILE A 148 -4.31 -13.85 -24.53
C ILE A 148 -4.75 -14.82 -23.43
N TYR A 149 -5.99 -15.35 -23.50
CA TYR A 149 -6.46 -16.31 -22.51
C TYR A 149 -5.62 -17.58 -22.46
N SER A 150 -5.21 -18.13 -23.61
CA SER A 150 -4.31 -19.28 -23.66
C SER A 150 -2.98 -18.98 -22.94
N GLN A 151 -2.40 -17.81 -23.20
CA GLN A 151 -1.13 -17.38 -22.61
C GLN A 151 -1.21 -17.12 -21.09
N ILE A 152 -2.40 -16.76 -20.59
CA ILE A 152 -2.68 -16.66 -19.15
C ILE A 152 -2.76 -18.06 -18.53
N LEU A 153 -3.48 -18.98 -19.18
CA LEU A 153 -3.61 -20.37 -18.73
C LEU A 153 -2.25 -21.08 -18.65
N ASP A 154 -1.39 -20.87 -19.65
CA ASP A 154 -0.05 -21.43 -19.69
C ASP A 154 0.77 -21.05 -18.45
N ARG A 155 0.59 -19.83 -17.93
CA ARG A 155 1.33 -19.27 -16.77
C ARG A 155 0.66 -19.43 -15.43
N MET A 156 -0.61 -19.82 -15.40
CA MET A 156 -1.42 -19.76 -14.19
C MET A 156 -0.82 -20.55 -13.03
N GLU A 157 -0.35 -21.78 -13.27
CA GLU A 157 0.24 -22.59 -12.21
C GLU A 157 1.53 -21.96 -11.65
N ALA A 158 2.44 -21.52 -12.52
CA ALA A 158 3.67 -20.85 -12.10
C ALA A 158 3.42 -19.56 -11.33
N GLY A 159 2.42 -18.78 -11.75
CA GLY A 159 2.02 -17.58 -11.05
C GLY A 159 1.40 -17.87 -9.68
N ILE A 160 0.62 -18.95 -9.55
CA ILE A 160 0.06 -19.38 -8.26
C ILE A 160 1.19 -19.80 -7.32
N ILE A 161 2.16 -20.61 -7.78
CA ILE A 161 3.26 -21.09 -6.92
C ILE A 161 4.41 -20.10 -6.76
N ALA A 162 4.35 -18.93 -7.42
CA ALA A 162 5.34 -17.87 -7.29
C ALA A 162 5.62 -17.56 -5.82
N PRO A 163 6.89 -17.36 -5.42
CA PRO A 163 7.33 -17.23 -4.03
C PRO A 163 7.00 -15.86 -3.43
N ASP A 164 5.79 -15.36 -3.65
CA ASP A 164 5.24 -14.20 -2.98
C ASP A 164 5.17 -14.47 -1.47
N THR A 165 5.42 -13.44 -0.66
CA THR A 165 5.29 -13.52 0.79
C THR A 165 4.20 -12.59 1.29
N SER A 166 3.68 -12.90 2.47
CA SER A 166 2.86 -11.98 3.25
C SER A 166 1.66 -11.43 2.48
N ASN A 167 1.36 -10.13 2.57
CA ASN A 167 0.17 -9.54 1.96
C ASN A 167 0.13 -9.73 0.44
N ARG A 168 1.30 -9.73 -0.22
CA ARG A 168 1.44 -9.99 -1.66
C ARG A 168 1.01 -11.42 -2.01
N ALA A 169 1.32 -12.40 -1.17
CA ALA A 169 0.86 -13.77 -1.36
C ALA A 169 -0.66 -13.91 -1.23
N ALA A 170 -1.27 -13.22 -0.25
CA ALA A 170 -2.72 -13.20 -0.08
C ALA A 170 -3.43 -12.57 -1.28
N LEU A 171 -2.95 -11.41 -1.74
CA LEU A 171 -3.47 -10.75 -2.94
C LEU A 171 -3.29 -11.61 -4.20
N SER A 172 -2.09 -12.17 -4.39
CA SER A 172 -1.76 -13.05 -5.51
C SER A 172 -2.72 -14.24 -5.58
N ALA A 173 -3.01 -14.88 -4.46
CA ALA A 173 -3.97 -15.98 -4.39
C ALA A 173 -5.38 -15.55 -4.83
N VAL A 174 -5.86 -14.39 -4.35
CA VAL A 174 -7.20 -13.88 -4.71
C VAL A 174 -7.29 -13.50 -6.19
N TYR A 175 -6.29 -12.82 -6.73
CA TYR A 175 -6.25 -12.44 -8.15
C TYR A 175 -6.27 -13.68 -9.05
N TRP A 176 -5.51 -14.71 -8.69
CA TRP A 176 -5.56 -15.99 -9.40
C TRP A 176 -6.90 -16.71 -9.25
N GLN A 177 -7.53 -16.68 -8.08
CA GLN A 177 -8.85 -17.27 -7.88
C GLN A 177 -9.92 -16.62 -8.76
N HIS A 178 -9.92 -15.28 -8.86
CA HIS A 178 -10.81 -14.58 -9.78
C HIS A 178 -10.53 -14.95 -11.23
N THR A 179 -9.26 -14.95 -11.63
CA THR A 179 -8.84 -15.28 -13.01
C THR A 179 -9.26 -16.69 -13.38
N LEU A 180 -9.01 -17.67 -12.51
CA LEU A 180 -9.42 -19.06 -12.67
C LEU A 180 -10.94 -19.19 -12.80
N ASN A 181 -11.70 -18.54 -11.92
CA ASN A 181 -13.16 -18.59 -11.98
C ASN A 181 -13.71 -17.97 -13.28
N MET A 182 -13.16 -16.83 -13.73
CA MET A 182 -13.55 -16.19 -15.00
C MET A 182 -13.28 -17.10 -16.20
N LEU A 183 -12.09 -17.71 -16.28
CA LEU A 183 -11.73 -18.60 -17.40
C LEU A 183 -12.48 -19.94 -17.33
N TYR A 184 -12.79 -20.44 -16.13
CA TYR A 184 -13.64 -21.61 -15.95
C TYR A 184 -15.06 -21.38 -16.46
N HIS A 185 -15.68 -20.23 -16.14
CA HIS A 185 -17.01 -19.88 -16.66
C HIS A 185 -17.05 -19.75 -18.19
N LYS A 186 -15.91 -19.47 -18.82
CA LYS A 186 -15.76 -19.44 -20.29
C LYS A 186 -15.53 -20.82 -20.90
N ASN A 187 -15.56 -21.89 -20.10
CA ASN A 187 -15.23 -23.27 -20.49
C ASN A 187 -13.80 -23.44 -21.04
N LEU A 188 -12.86 -22.60 -20.59
CA LEU A 188 -11.44 -22.66 -21.01
C LEU A 188 -10.59 -23.51 -20.05
N VAL A 189 -11.16 -23.94 -18.92
CA VAL A 189 -10.49 -24.77 -17.90
C VAL A 189 -11.39 -25.97 -17.60
N SER A 190 -10.83 -27.18 -17.59
CA SER A 190 -11.58 -28.38 -17.20
C SER A 190 -11.91 -28.35 -15.71
N HIS A 191 -12.91 -29.14 -15.29
CA HIS A 191 -13.25 -29.26 -13.88
C HIS A 191 -12.09 -29.86 -13.06
N GLU A 192 -11.37 -30.87 -13.57
CA GLU A 192 -10.22 -31.44 -12.85
C GLU A 192 -9.12 -30.41 -12.68
N ARG A 193 -8.79 -29.69 -13.76
CA ARG A 193 -7.74 -28.66 -13.73
C ARG A 193 -8.09 -27.53 -12.78
N LYS A 194 -9.35 -27.11 -12.74
CA LYS A 194 -9.81 -26.12 -11.77
C LYS A 194 -9.58 -26.60 -10.33
N SER A 195 -9.95 -27.85 -10.02
CA SER A 195 -9.78 -28.42 -8.67
C SER A 195 -8.32 -28.47 -8.22
N GLU A 196 -7.39 -28.75 -9.14
CA GLU A 196 -5.94 -28.72 -8.86
C GLU A 196 -5.47 -27.31 -8.50
N LEU A 197 -5.85 -26.32 -9.32
CA LEU A 197 -5.43 -24.93 -9.15
C LEU A 197 -6.05 -24.31 -7.89
N ASP A 198 -7.31 -24.61 -7.58
CA ASP A 198 -7.98 -24.18 -6.34
C ASP A 198 -7.18 -24.64 -5.10
N LYS A 199 -6.66 -25.87 -5.10
CA LYS A 199 -5.84 -26.39 -3.98
C LYS A 199 -4.52 -25.63 -3.81
N LEU A 200 -3.87 -25.26 -4.92
CA LEU A 200 -2.63 -24.48 -4.89
C LEU A 200 -2.88 -23.06 -4.37
N ILE A 201 -3.96 -22.43 -4.83
CA ILE A 201 -4.40 -21.11 -4.38
C ILE A 201 -4.72 -21.13 -2.88
N TYR A 202 -5.52 -22.10 -2.43
CA TYR A 202 -5.85 -22.28 -1.01
C TYR A 202 -4.59 -22.41 -0.15
N LYS A 203 -3.64 -23.25 -0.56
CA LYS A 203 -2.36 -23.42 0.15
C LYS A 203 -1.59 -22.10 0.28
N LYS A 204 -1.57 -21.28 -0.78
CA LYS A 204 -0.88 -19.98 -0.79
C LYS A 204 -1.49 -19.02 0.23
N ILE A 205 -2.80 -18.82 0.19
CA ILE A 205 -3.47 -17.87 1.09
C ILE A 205 -3.54 -18.38 2.54
N LYS A 206 -3.71 -19.69 2.75
CA LYS A 206 -3.68 -20.31 4.08
C LYS A 206 -2.32 -20.15 4.76
N THR A 207 -1.23 -20.19 4.01
CA THR A 207 0.11 -19.91 4.54
C THR A 207 0.21 -18.50 5.13
N VAL A 208 -0.46 -17.50 4.55
CA VAL A 208 -0.49 -16.13 5.08
C VAL A 208 -1.31 -16.07 6.36
N LEU A 209 -2.49 -16.69 6.37
CA LEU A 209 -3.33 -16.76 7.57
C LEU A 209 -2.58 -17.40 8.76
N ASP A 210 -1.89 -18.51 8.53
CA ASP A 210 -1.24 -19.27 9.60
C ASP A 210 0.06 -18.62 10.11
N LYS A 211 0.77 -17.86 9.27
CA LYS A 211 2.08 -17.27 9.63
C LYS A 211 1.99 -15.81 10.08
N ASP A 212 1.11 -15.04 9.46
CA ASP A 212 1.15 -13.57 9.54
C ASP A 212 -0.02 -12.99 10.33
N VAL A 213 -1.02 -13.79 10.70
CA VAL A 213 -2.19 -13.36 11.47
C VAL A 213 -2.23 -14.09 12.81
N ASP A 214 -2.20 -13.32 13.90
CA ASP A 214 -2.32 -13.92 15.23
C ASP A 214 -3.77 -14.32 15.56
N GLN A 215 -3.96 -15.07 16.65
CA GLN A 215 -5.28 -15.52 17.10
C GLN A 215 -6.24 -14.36 17.41
N SER A 216 -5.72 -13.16 17.64
CA SER A 216 -6.51 -11.95 17.88
C SER A 216 -6.84 -11.20 16.58
N GLY A 217 -6.46 -11.74 15.42
CA GLY A 217 -6.73 -11.16 14.11
C GLY A 217 -5.85 -9.96 13.80
N TRP A 218 -4.66 -9.84 14.40
CA TRP A 218 -3.68 -8.81 14.02
C TRP A 218 -2.73 -9.35 12.97
N TYR A 219 -2.70 -8.68 11.84
CA TYR A 219 -1.76 -8.95 10.76
C TYR A 219 -0.43 -8.27 11.01
N LYS A 220 0.66 -9.03 10.97
CA LYS A 220 2.02 -8.54 11.13
C LYS A 220 2.85 -9.16 10.01
N GLU A 221 3.78 -8.41 9.42
CA GLU A 221 4.68 -8.94 8.39
C GLU A 221 6.12 -8.44 8.56
N GLY A 222 7.04 -9.06 7.85
CA GLY A 222 8.47 -8.72 7.85
C GLY A 222 9.27 -9.36 8.99
N THR A 223 10.57 -9.08 9.01
CA THR A 223 11.49 -9.62 10.02
C THR A 223 12.25 -8.48 10.70
N PRO A 224 11.97 -8.18 11.98
CA PRO A 224 10.94 -8.79 12.82
C PRO A 224 9.50 -8.39 12.41
N MET A 225 8.52 -9.20 12.80
CA MET A 225 7.10 -9.02 12.46
C MET A 225 6.56 -7.69 12.98
N ARG A 226 5.99 -6.87 12.09
CA ARG A 226 5.46 -5.55 12.39
C ARG A 226 4.03 -5.41 11.90
N PHE A 227 3.16 -4.92 12.78
CA PHE A 227 1.84 -4.44 12.37
C PHE A 227 2.01 -3.23 11.45
N ASN A 228 1.17 -3.10 10.42
CA ASN A 228 1.03 -1.89 9.61
C ASN A 228 -0.45 -1.79 9.21
N PRO A 229 -1.15 -0.67 9.49
CA PRO A 229 -2.59 -0.56 9.27
C PRO A 229 -2.95 -0.79 7.81
N HIS A 230 -2.12 -0.30 6.89
CA HIS A 230 -2.36 -0.47 5.47
C HIS A 230 -2.24 -1.93 5.03
N TYR A 231 -1.15 -2.63 5.39
CA TYR A 231 -1.02 -4.04 5.00
C TYR A 231 -2.01 -4.95 5.72
N HIS A 232 -2.40 -4.59 6.94
CA HIS A 232 -3.49 -5.24 7.65
C HIS A 232 -4.82 -5.07 6.92
N LEU A 233 -5.16 -3.86 6.46
CA LEU A 233 -6.36 -3.61 5.65
C LEU A 233 -6.34 -4.42 4.35
N ILE A 234 -5.26 -4.33 3.59
CA ILE A 234 -5.14 -4.98 2.29
C ILE A 234 -5.27 -6.51 2.42
N THR A 235 -4.69 -7.08 3.47
CA THR A 235 -4.84 -8.52 3.76
C THR A 235 -6.26 -8.87 4.22
N ALA A 236 -6.89 -8.03 5.04
CA ALA A 236 -8.29 -8.22 5.44
C ALA A 236 -9.22 -8.23 4.21
N PHE A 237 -8.97 -7.34 3.24
CA PHE A 237 -9.72 -7.30 1.99
C PHE A 237 -9.49 -8.56 1.15
N ALA A 238 -8.24 -9.00 1.01
CA ALA A 238 -7.93 -10.25 0.33
C ALA A 238 -8.65 -11.45 0.96
N PHE A 239 -8.66 -11.54 2.29
CA PHE A 239 -9.37 -12.60 3.01
C PHE A 239 -10.89 -12.53 2.85
N LEU A 240 -11.47 -11.32 2.85
CA LEU A 240 -12.89 -11.15 2.53
C LEU A 240 -13.16 -11.69 1.13
N SER A 241 -12.46 -11.17 0.11
CA SER A 241 -12.67 -11.55 -1.29
C SER A 241 -12.53 -13.07 -1.47
N TYR A 242 -11.48 -13.68 -0.91
CA TYR A 242 -11.30 -15.13 -0.97
C TYR A 242 -12.43 -15.91 -0.29
N GLY A 243 -12.80 -15.52 0.93
CA GLY A 243 -13.86 -16.17 1.68
C GLY A 243 -15.21 -16.10 0.96
N GLU A 244 -15.50 -15.00 0.27
CA GLU A 244 -16.74 -14.86 -0.51
C GLU A 244 -16.74 -15.72 -1.78
N ILE A 245 -15.67 -15.66 -2.57
CA ILE A 245 -15.62 -16.35 -3.87
C ILE A 245 -15.48 -17.87 -3.74
N THR A 246 -15.03 -18.36 -2.58
CA THR A 246 -14.87 -19.79 -2.30
C THR A 246 -15.88 -20.34 -1.30
N GLY A 247 -16.57 -19.47 -0.55
CA GLY A 247 -17.41 -19.87 0.58
C GLY A 247 -16.63 -20.24 1.84
N ASP A 248 -15.32 -19.96 1.90
CA ASP A 248 -14.49 -20.27 3.08
C ASP A 248 -14.77 -19.30 4.25
N VAL A 249 -15.41 -19.85 5.28
CA VAL A 249 -15.86 -19.12 6.46
C VAL A 249 -14.69 -18.68 7.35
N GLU A 250 -13.56 -19.40 7.36
CA GLU A 250 -12.40 -19.04 8.19
C GLU A 250 -11.81 -17.69 7.74
N PHE A 251 -11.59 -17.54 6.42
CA PHE A 251 -11.10 -16.28 5.86
C PHE A 251 -12.11 -15.15 6.01
N TYR A 252 -13.40 -15.42 5.79
CA TYR A 252 -14.46 -14.41 5.97
C TYR A 252 -14.51 -13.88 7.41
N MET A 253 -14.49 -14.78 8.40
CA MET A 253 -14.56 -14.41 9.82
C MET A 253 -13.26 -13.75 10.29
N THR A 254 -12.11 -14.17 9.75
CA THR A 254 -10.83 -13.51 10.03
C THR A 254 -10.81 -12.09 9.46
N ALA A 255 -11.27 -11.89 8.23
CA ALA A 255 -11.40 -10.57 7.63
C ALA A 255 -12.27 -9.64 8.49
N LYS A 256 -13.42 -10.13 8.99
CA LYS A 256 -14.28 -9.37 9.91
C LYS A 256 -13.54 -8.94 11.18
N LYS A 257 -12.79 -9.86 11.79
CA LYS A 257 -12.01 -9.59 13.00
C LYS A 257 -10.90 -8.58 12.73
N MET A 258 -10.20 -8.71 11.62
CA MET A 258 -9.18 -7.76 11.17
C MET A 258 -9.79 -6.36 10.95
N THR A 259 -10.98 -6.26 10.36
CA THR A 259 -11.70 -4.99 10.21
C THR A 259 -12.06 -4.38 11.57
N GLN A 260 -12.50 -5.17 12.54
CA GLN A 260 -12.75 -4.68 13.92
C GLN A 260 -11.49 -4.10 14.56
N ASN A 261 -10.33 -4.73 14.37
CA ASN A 261 -9.06 -4.24 14.88
C ASN A 261 -8.67 -2.87 14.30
N LEU A 262 -8.95 -2.62 13.01
CA LEU A 262 -8.73 -1.31 12.39
C LEU A 262 -9.65 -0.23 12.99
N ARG A 263 -10.91 -0.59 13.26
CA ARG A 263 -11.89 0.33 13.87
C ARG A 263 -11.44 0.79 15.25
N ALA A 264 -10.79 -0.08 16.02
CA ALA A 264 -10.27 0.27 17.34
C ALA A 264 -9.19 1.38 17.31
N ILE A 265 -8.47 1.54 16.20
CA ILE A 265 -7.43 2.56 16.00
C ILE A 265 -7.89 3.73 15.10
N THR A 266 -9.20 3.89 14.90
CA THR A 266 -9.79 4.94 14.06
C THR A 266 -10.25 6.13 14.90
N PHE A 267 -9.94 7.36 14.46
CA PHE A 267 -10.43 8.59 15.08
C PHE A 267 -11.91 8.86 14.77
N ASP A 268 -12.54 9.78 15.53
CA ASP A 268 -13.95 10.17 15.37
C ASP A 268 -14.32 10.80 14.01
N ASN A 269 -13.37 11.02 13.10
CA ASN A 269 -13.66 11.46 11.74
C ASN A 269 -13.31 10.41 10.68
N GLY A 270 -13.00 9.17 11.08
CA GLY A 270 -12.60 8.08 10.18
C GLY A 270 -11.09 8.03 9.88
N MET A 271 -10.30 9.03 10.30
CA MET A 271 -8.85 9.03 10.10
C MET A 271 -8.19 7.86 10.83
N ILE A 272 -7.17 7.26 10.22
CA ILE A 272 -6.24 6.35 10.89
C ILE A 272 -4.83 6.92 10.76
N GLU A 273 -4.06 6.92 11.85
CA GLU A 273 -2.67 7.37 11.82
C GLU A 273 -1.77 6.29 11.23
N ALA A 274 -1.17 6.60 10.07
CA ALA A 274 -0.28 5.71 9.32
C ALA A 274 0.87 5.13 10.16
N ARG A 275 1.42 5.93 11.07
CA ARG A 275 2.59 5.56 11.89
C ARG A 275 2.28 4.60 13.03
N ILE A 276 1.00 4.35 13.33
CA ILE A 276 0.65 3.16 14.11
C ILE A 276 1.19 1.98 13.29
N GLY A 277 2.12 1.19 13.82
CA GLY A 277 2.71 0.12 13.02
C GLY A 277 3.72 0.56 11.94
N ALA A 278 4.49 1.61 12.22
CA ALA A 278 5.74 1.90 11.49
C ALA A 278 5.63 2.18 9.97
N ARG A 279 4.48 2.64 9.47
CA ARG A 279 4.43 3.23 8.11
C ARG A 279 5.04 4.64 8.16
N PRO A 280 5.98 4.99 7.26
CA PRO A 280 6.70 6.26 7.35
C PRO A 280 5.81 7.48 7.06
N VAL A 281 4.88 7.38 6.10
CA VAL A 281 4.05 8.49 5.62
C VAL A 281 2.68 8.00 5.15
N GLY A 282 1.62 8.64 5.66
CA GLY A 282 0.28 8.72 5.07
C GLY A 282 -0.49 7.42 4.79
N LEU A 283 -1.79 7.59 4.55
CA LEU A 283 -2.68 6.56 4.01
C LEU A 283 -3.44 7.19 2.83
N GLY A 284 -3.52 6.49 1.70
CA GLY A 284 -4.16 6.96 0.47
C GLY A 284 -5.66 6.67 0.39
N ALA A 285 -6.27 7.14 -0.68
CA ALA A 285 -7.62 6.78 -1.11
C ALA A 285 -7.83 5.26 -1.17
N GLN A 286 -6.84 4.46 -1.56
CA GLN A 286 -6.94 3.00 -1.54
C GLN A 286 -7.31 2.50 -0.14
N PHE A 287 -6.62 3.02 0.88
CA PHE A 287 -6.84 2.59 2.25
C PHE A 287 -8.26 2.94 2.71
N TYR A 288 -8.68 4.17 2.49
CA TYR A 288 -9.98 4.63 2.99
C TYR A 288 -11.15 4.03 2.22
N LEU A 289 -11.00 3.77 0.91
CA LEU A 289 -11.94 2.98 0.13
C LEU A 289 -12.07 1.57 0.74
N GLY A 290 -10.96 0.86 0.96
CA GLY A 290 -11.00 -0.48 1.54
C GLY A 290 -11.62 -0.51 2.94
N ALA A 291 -11.29 0.47 3.78
CA ALA A 291 -11.80 0.56 5.15
C ALA A 291 -13.33 0.77 5.17
N ALA A 292 -13.83 1.64 4.28
CA ALA A 292 -15.25 1.86 4.09
C ALA A 292 -15.96 0.58 3.62
N LEU A 293 -15.46 -0.05 2.56
CA LEU A 293 -16.10 -1.22 1.97
C LEU A 293 -16.11 -2.41 2.93
N LEU A 294 -15.01 -2.70 3.63
CA LEU A 294 -14.97 -3.73 4.66
C LEU A 294 -15.94 -3.42 5.81
N SER A 295 -15.96 -2.17 6.28
CA SER A 295 -16.83 -1.79 7.40
C SER A 295 -18.30 -1.92 7.04
N LYS A 296 -18.66 -1.47 5.84
CA LYS A 296 -20.01 -1.60 5.30
C LYS A 296 -20.40 -3.07 5.13
N LYS A 297 -19.50 -3.87 4.56
CA LYS A 297 -19.72 -5.31 4.38
C LYS A 297 -20.07 -6.02 5.67
N PHE A 298 -19.35 -5.73 6.75
CA PHE A 298 -19.58 -6.37 8.04
C PHE A 298 -20.69 -5.70 8.87
N GLY A 299 -21.45 -4.77 8.29
CA GLY A 299 -22.57 -4.09 8.93
C GLY A 299 -22.16 -3.08 10.00
N PHE A 300 -20.91 -2.61 9.98
CA PHE A 300 -20.45 -1.57 10.89
C PHE A 300 -20.93 -0.20 10.43
N LYS A 301 -21.57 0.55 11.33
CA LYS A 301 -22.24 1.82 11.02
C LYS A 301 -21.27 2.99 10.79
N ASP A 302 -20.00 2.82 11.10
CA ASP A 302 -18.94 3.83 10.93
C ASP A 302 -18.33 3.85 9.53
N PHE A 303 -18.78 3.00 8.60
CA PHE A 303 -18.22 2.95 7.24
C PHE A 303 -18.21 4.32 6.54
N ALA A 304 -19.24 5.14 6.75
CA ALA A 304 -19.39 6.46 6.15
C ALA A 304 -18.32 7.44 6.67
N ALA A 305 -17.75 7.21 7.86
CA ALA A 305 -16.67 8.04 8.37
C ALA A 305 -15.41 7.93 7.49
N TYR A 306 -15.08 6.73 7.00
CA TYR A 306 -13.94 6.54 6.10
C TYR A 306 -14.16 7.19 4.73
N LEU A 307 -15.37 7.08 4.16
CA LEU A 307 -15.72 7.74 2.90
C LEU A 307 -15.73 9.26 3.04
N ASN A 308 -16.26 9.79 4.15
CA ASN A 308 -16.27 11.22 4.42
C ASN A 308 -14.86 11.76 4.68
N TYR A 309 -14.00 10.99 5.35
CA TYR A 309 -12.59 11.35 5.45
C TYR A 309 -11.95 11.42 4.06
N ALA A 310 -12.28 10.46 3.19
CA ALA A 310 -11.81 10.39 1.82
C ALA A 310 -12.45 11.40 0.85
N TYR A 311 -13.47 12.14 1.30
CA TYR A 311 -14.30 12.94 0.41
C TYR A 311 -13.59 14.19 -0.12
N GLY A 312 -13.93 14.55 -1.36
CA GLY A 312 -13.41 15.73 -2.05
C GLY A 312 -11.98 15.55 -2.56
N ASP A 313 -11.20 16.62 -2.48
CA ASP A 313 -9.88 16.73 -3.10
C ASP A 313 -8.75 16.30 -2.15
N ARG A 314 -9.07 15.63 -1.03
CA ARG A 314 -8.07 15.31 0.01
C ARG A 314 -6.90 14.47 -0.52
N PHE A 315 -7.17 13.53 -1.42
CA PHE A 315 -6.15 12.70 -2.06
C PHE A 315 -5.72 13.23 -3.43
N PHE A 316 -6.29 14.36 -3.84
CA PHE A 316 -5.95 15.12 -5.03
C PHE A 316 -5.26 16.43 -4.61
N SER A 317 -4.29 16.32 -3.71
CA SER A 317 -3.67 17.47 -3.01
C SER A 317 -2.31 17.89 -3.55
N ASP A 318 -1.84 17.28 -4.64
CA ASP A 318 -0.61 17.68 -5.30
C ASP A 318 -0.78 19.10 -5.91
N PRO A 319 -0.01 20.11 -5.46
CA PRO A 319 -0.12 21.48 -5.98
C PRO A 319 0.29 21.61 -7.45
N GLU A 320 1.20 20.75 -7.93
CA GLU A 320 1.65 20.73 -9.32
C GLU A 320 0.65 19.98 -10.21
N TYR A 321 0.06 18.90 -9.67
CA TYR A 321 -0.91 18.07 -10.38
C TYR A 321 -2.22 17.89 -9.60
N PRO A 322 -3.16 18.86 -9.60
CA PRO A 322 -4.38 18.86 -8.75
C PRO A 322 -5.39 17.73 -9.01
N ASN A 323 -5.13 16.86 -9.98
CA ASN A 323 -5.93 15.71 -10.35
C ASN A 323 -5.17 14.37 -10.19
N ARG A 324 -3.95 14.40 -9.64
CA ARG A 324 -3.14 13.23 -9.28
C ARG A 324 -3.57 12.67 -7.94
N LEU A 325 -3.61 11.35 -7.82
CA LEU A 325 -3.97 10.65 -6.60
C LEU A 325 -2.73 10.34 -5.75
N GLU A 326 -2.70 10.77 -4.48
CA GLU A 326 -1.53 10.61 -3.61
C GLU A 326 -1.86 10.10 -2.20
N TYR A 327 -0.84 9.69 -1.43
CA TYR A 327 -1.04 9.46 0.00
C TYR A 327 -1.04 10.79 0.73
N HIS A 328 -2.22 11.14 1.26
CA HIS A 328 -2.35 12.27 2.14
C HIS A 328 -1.58 12.02 3.44
N SER A 329 -0.71 12.96 3.84
CA SER A 329 -0.03 12.82 5.12
C SER A 329 -0.98 13.11 6.27
N THR A 330 -1.07 12.18 7.22
CA THR A 330 -1.88 12.31 8.43
C THR A 330 -1.10 12.93 9.59
N LEU A 331 0.19 13.24 9.42
CA LEU A 331 1.02 13.85 10.45
C LEU A 331 1.31 15.31 10.10
N ALA A 332 1.09 16.20 11.08
CA ALA A 332 1.42 17.61 10.94
C ALA A 332 2.89 17.80 10.51
N ASN A 333 3.12 18.75 9.60
CA ASN A 333 4.44 19.16 9.11
C ASN A 333 5.26 18.03 8.43
N SER A 334 4.59 17.05 7.82
CA SER A 334 5.26 16.04 7.00
C SER A 334 4.78 16.11 5.55
N ALA A 335 5.72 15.90 4.62
CA ALA A 335 5.42 15.89 3.20
C ALA A 335 4.58 14.64 2.83
N PRO A 336 3.67 14.75 1.85
CA PRO A 336 3.02 13.58 1.27
C PRO A 336 4.06 12.66 0.63
N ASN A 337 3.68 11.40 0.44
CA ASN A 337 4.46 10.45 -0.34
C ASN A 337 3.56 9.90 -1.45
N PHE A 338 4.05 9.88 -2.69
CA PHE A 338 3.17 9.81 -3.85
C PHE A 338 3.02 8.39 -4.40
N HIS A 339 2.06 7.59 -3.91
CA HIS A 339 1.98 6.17 -4.27
C HIS A 339 0.58 5.56 -4.39
N ASP A 340 -0.47 6.35 -4.62
CA ASP A 340 -1.81 5.78 -4.76
C ASP A 340 -2.25 5.54 -6.20
N ASP A 341 -1.50 6.07 -7.17
CA ASP A 341 -1.73 5.96 -8.61
C ASP A 341 -1.97 4.52 -9.07
N ILE A 342 -1.11 3.59 -8.64
CA ILE A 342 -1.21 2.17 -9.00
C ILE A 342 -2.09 1.42 -8.00
N SER A 343 -1.93 1.71 -6.71
CA SER A 343 -2.53 0.87 -5.66
C SER A 343 -4.04 1.05 -5.56
N TYR A 344 -4.55 2.27 -5.83
CA TYR A 344 -5.97 2.57 -5.81
C TYR A 344 -6.75 1.75 -6.83
N SER A 345 -6.37 1.79 -8.11
CA SER A 345 -7.05 1.01 -9.15
C SER A 345 -6.97 -0.49 -8.88
N ASN A 346 -5.87 -0.99 -8.30
CA ASN A 346 -5.77 -2.40 -7.92
C ASN A 346 -6.84 -2.83 -6.93
N LEU A 347 -7.07 -2.07 -5.87
CA LEU A 347 -8.12 -2.40 -4.89
C LEU A 347 -9.51 -2.14 -5.46
N ALA A 348 -9.70 -1.06 -6.20
CA ALA A 348 -10.98 -0.70 -6.81
C ALA A 348 -11.49 -1.79 -7.77
N GLU A 349 -10.63 -2.29 -8.66
CA GLU A 349 -10.98 -3.39 -9.57
C GLU A 349 -11.24 -4.70 -8.80
N LEU A 350 -10.47 -5.00 -7.75
CA LEU A 350 -10.74 -6.16 -6.90
C LEU A 350 -12.09 -6.04 -6.17
N ALA A 351 -12.43 -4.85 -5.69
CA ALA A 351 -13.68 -4.59 -5.00
C ALA A 351 -14.89 -4.79 -5.93
N LEU A 352 -14.80 -4.33 -7.18
CA LEU A 352 -15.85 -4.56 -8.19
C LEU A 352 -16.05 -6.04 -8.51
N LEU A 353 -14.98 -6.84 -8.47
CA LEU A 353 -15.05 -8.29 -8.69
C LEU A 353 -15.49 -9.08 -7.45
N THR A 354 -15.49 -8.46 -6.26
CA THR A 354 -15.88 -9.12 -5.01
C THR A 354 -17.40 -9.15 -4.88
N PRO A 355 -18.06 -10.34 -4.87
CA PRO A 355 -19.49 -10.48 -5.12
C PRO A 355 -20.40 -9.59 -4.29
N SER A 356 -20.15 -9.45 -2.98
CA SER A 356 -21.03 -8.64 -2.15
C SER A 356 -20.69 -7.16 -2.16
N VAL A 357 -19.50 -6.78 -2.64
CA VAL A 357 -18.99 -5.41 -2.57
C VAL A 357 -19.29 -4.62 -3.85
N GLY A 358 -19.26 -5.30 -5.01
CA GLY A 358 -19.51 -4.67 -6.32
C GLY A 358 -20.83 -3.89 -6.39
N ASP A 359 -21.90 -4.43 -5.81
CA ASP A 359 -23.26 -3.86 -5.86
C ASP A 359 -23.56 -2.87 -4.72
N PHE A 360 -22.54 -2.37 -4.03
CA PHE A 360 -22.75 -1.48 -2.89
C PHE A 360 -23.31 -0.12 -3.27
N SER A 361 -24.45 0.23 -2.67
CA SER A 361 -25.00 1.60 -2.67
C SER A 361 -24.85 2.27 -1.30
N PHE A 362 -24.25 3.46 -1.20
CA PHE A 362 -24.04 4.17 0.07
C PHE A 362 -24.42 5.65 -0.02
N SER A 363 -24.71 6.27 1.13
CA SER A 363 -24.84 7.72 1.24
C SER A 363 -23.71 8.30 2.08
N LEU A 364 -23.18 9.44 1.67
CA LEU A 364 -22.20 10.20 2.46
C LEU A 364 -22.83 10.86 3.71
N THR A 365 -24.17 10.92 3.77
CA THR A 365 -24.92 11.41 4.93
C THR A 365 -25.24 10.33 5.96
N ASP A 366 -24.81 9.08 5.72
CA ASP A 366 -25.05 7.98 6.66
C ASP A 366 -24.38 8.28 8.02
N ALA A 367 -25.07 7.88 9.10
CA ALA A 367 -24.69 8.25 10.45
C ALA A 367 -23.28 7.74 10.81
N MET A 368 -22.38 8.66 11.16
CA MET A 368 -21.04 8.37 11.69
C MET A 368 -21.13 7.86 13.14
N ASN A 369 -21.70 6.68 13.33
CA ASN A 369 -21.75 6.03 14.65
C ASN A 369 -20.43 5.31 14.91
N ILE A 370 -19.51 6.03 15.56
CA ILE A 370 -18.13 5.57 15.71
C ILE A 370 -17.97 4.70 16.93
N PHE A 371 -17.24 3.63 16.71
CA PHE A 371 -17.00 2.58 17.67
C PHE A 371 -15.83 2.93 18.58
N ARG A 372 -16.11 2.88 19.89
CA ARG A 372 -15.14 3.17 20.94
C ARG A 372 -14.98 1.93 21.81
N GLU A 373 -14.14 1.01 21.37
CA GLU A 373 -13.77 -0.14 22.20
C GLU A 373 -12.41 0.06 22.85
N LYS A 374 -12.30 -0.46 24.07
CA LYS A 374 -11.02 -0.71 24.72
C LYS A 374 -10.59 -2.13 24.36
N ILE A 375 -9.44 -2.26 23.70
CA ILE A 375 -8.81 -3.57 23.47
C ILE A 375 -7.66 -3.70 24.47
N ASP A 376 -7.68 -4.76 25.28
CA ASP A 376 -6.67 -5.02 26.32
C ASP A 376 -6.14 -6.46 26.15
N LEU A 377 -5.24 -6.63 25.18
CA LEU A 377 -4.57 -7.89 24.90
C LEU A 377 -3.13 -7.85 25.44
N PRO A 378 -2.50 -9.01 25.72
CA PRO A 378 -1.14 -9.06 26.28
C PRO A 378 -0.09 -8.26 25.49
N GLU A 379 -0.18 -8.26 24.16
CA GLU A 379 0.78 -7.59 23.26
C GLU A 379 0.30 -6.22 22.74
N ILE A 380 -1.01 -5.96 22.78
CA ILE A 380 -1.65 -4.80 22.17
C ILE A 380 -2.70 -4.23 23.13
N LYS A 381 -2.45 -3.01 23.60
CA LYS A 381 -3.35 -2.22 24.44
C LYS A 381 -3.83 -1.01 23.66
N ILE A 382 -5.14 -0.86 23.50
CA ILE A 382 -5.75 0.25 22.79
C ILE A 382 -6.79 0.92 23.67
N ILE A 383 -6.65 2.22 23.82
CA ILE A 383 -7.66 3.07 24.44
C ILE A 383 -8.00 4.16 23.42
N ASN A 384 -9.24 4.15 22.93
CA ASN A 384 -9.73 5.13 21.97
C ASN A 384 -10.74 6.06 22.65
N GLN A 385 -10.40 7.35 22.71
CA GLN A 385 -11.23 8.42 23.29
C GLN A 385 -11.80 9.35 22.20
N GLY A 386 -11.83 8.90 20.94
CA GLY A 386 -12.36 9.63 19.80
C GLY A 386 -11.32 10.50 19.11
N ASN A 387 -10.86 11.57 19.77
CA ASN A 387 -9.80 12.46 19.25
C ASN A 387 -8.40 12.12 19.81
N LEU A 388 -8.31 11.13 20.70
CA LEU A 388 -7.08 10.70 21.35
C LEU A 388 -7.05 9.17 21.38
N ILE A 389 -5.98 8.59 20.84
CA ILE A 389 -5.78 7.15 20.82
C ILE A 389 -4.48 6.83 21.55
N TYR A 390 -4.55 5.87 22.47
CA TYR A 390 -3.39 5.20 23.02
C TYR A 390 -3.25 3.85 22.33
N PHE A 391 -2.09 3.60 21.73
CA PHE A 391 -1.72 2.31 21.17
C PHE A 391 -0.42 1.85 21.84
N ASN A 392 -0.51 0.90 22.75
CA ASN A 392 0.54 0.53 23.69
C ASN A 392 1.05 1.76 24.46
N TYR A 393 2.28 2.19 24.20
CA TYR A 393 2.93 3.35 24.81
C TYR A 393 2.90 4.60 23.89
N LEU A 394 2.24 4.50 22.74
CA LEU A 394 2.08 5.62 21.81
C LEU A 394 0.80 6.37 22.16
N LYS A 395 0.92 7.67 22.44
CA LYS A 395 -0.21 8.59 22.55
C LYS A 395 -0.32 9.38 21.25
N ILE A 396 -1.49 9.36 20.64
CA ILE A 396 -1.75 9.97 19.34
C ILE A 396 -2.97 10.87 19.46
N SER A 397 -2.77 12.18 19.39
CA SER A 397 -3.85 13.16 19.47
C SER A 397 -4.13 13.77 18.11
N GLN A 398 -5.40 13.82 17.73
CA GLN A 398 -5.84 14.50 16.53
C GLN A 398 -5.81 16.04 16.72
N SER A 399 -5.44 16.77 15.67
CA SER A 399 -5.53 18.23 15.62
C SER A 399 -6.98 18.70 15.65
N ALA A 400 -7.21 19.95 16.04
CA ALA A 400 -8.56 20.49 16.18
C ALA A 400 -9.35 20.50 14.86
N ASP A 401 -8.68 20.57 13.71
CA ASP A 401 -9.27 20.49 12.37
C ASP A 401 -9.50 19.05 11.88
N GLY A 402 -9.07 18.04 12.64
CA GLY A 402 -9.24 16.63 12.29
C GLY A 402 -8.27 16.10 11.23
N ASN A 403 -7.44 16.95 10.63
CA ASN A 403 -6.65 16.57 9.45
C ASN A 403 -5.33 15.88 9.80
N TYR A 404 -4.81 16.15 11.00
CA TYR A 404 -3.48 15.72 11.38
C TYR A 404 -3.47 15.05 12.75
N THR A 405 -2.41 14.33 13.03
CA THR A 405 -2.06 13.86 14.36
C THR A 405 -0.79 14.49 14.87
N ASN A 406 -0.70 14.53 16.20
CA ASN A 406 0.53 14.69 16.94
C ASN A 406 0.80 13.38 17.69
N ILE A 407 2.02 12.83 17.54
CA ILE A 407 2.41 11.56 18.14
C ILE A 407 3.41 11.81 19.26
N TYR A 408 3.18 11.19 20.42
CA TYR A 408 4.01 11.30 21.61
C TYR A 408 4.34 9.92 22.16
N ASN A 409 5.62 9.67 22.46
CA ASN A 409 6.01 8.46 23.19
C ASN A 409 5.84 8.70 24.70
N THR A 410 4.91 7.98 25.34
CA THR A 410 4.58 8.20 26.76
C THR A 410 5.56 7.56 27.73
N GLN A 411 6.50 6.73 27.26
CA GLN A 411 7.57 6.17 28.11
C GLN A 411 8.80 7.09 28.19
N VAL A 412 8.92 8.09 27.32
CA VAL A 412 10.05 9.04 27.27
C VAL A 412 9.64 10.46 27.74
N SER A 413 8.34 10.70 27.96
CA SER A 413 7.83 12.00 28.38
C SER A 413 7.92 12.21 29.90
N GLN A 414 9.15 12.31 30.44
CA GLN A 414 9.40 13.04 31.69
C GLN A 414 10.17 14.35 31.50
N ASN A 415 10.58 14.72 30.28
CA ASN A 415 11.10 16.06 30.00
C ASN A 415 10.53 16.63 28.70
N LEU A 416 10.19 17.91 28.77
CA LEU A 416 9.39 18.69 27.83
C LEU A 416 9.88 18.75 26.37
N SER A 417 8.91 18.94 25.46
CA SER A 417 8.97 19.74 24.21
C SER A 417 9.57 19.19 22.90
N THR A 418 9.82 17.90 22.73
CA THR A 418 10.13 17.34 21.40
C THR A 418 8.87 16.84 20.67
N GLN A 419 8.34 17.65 19.74
CA GLN A 419 7.54 17.12 18.64
C GLN A 419 8.37 16.04 17.94
N VAL A 420 7.81 14.84 17.85
CA VAL A 420 8.50 13.67 17.31
C VAL A 420 8.66 13.86 15.79
N LYS A 421 9.85 14.32 15.36
CA LYS A 421 10.35 13.99 14.02
C LYS A 421 10.23 12.47 13.89
N GLY A 422 9.47 12.02 12.89
CA GLY A 422 9.36 10.63 12.43
C GLY A 422 9.59 9.59 13.52
N VAL A 423 8.53 9.02 14.11
CA VAL A 423 8.66 7.92 15.11
C VAL A 423 9.63 6.87 14.57
N SER A 424 10.87 6.96 15.01
CA SER A 424 11.91 6.00 14.74
C SER A 424 11.57 4.82 15.63
N SER A 425 11.10 3.75 14.97
CA SER A 425 10.90 2.41 15.52
C SER A 425 9.97 2.32 16.73
N ILE A 426 8.95 1.46 16.60
CA ILE A 426 8.70 0.55 17.71
C ILE A 426 10.02 -0.19 17.91
N ASN A 427 10.75 0.15 18.98
CA ASN A 427 11.96 -0.56 19.37
C ASN A 427 11.50 -2.00 19.65
N ILE A 428 11.64 -2.85 18.64
CA ILE A 428 11.83 -4.26 18.89
C ILE A 428 13.20 -4.29 19.51
N THR A 429 13.21 -4.72 20.76
CA THR A 429 14.33 -4.68 21.66
C THR A 429 15.54 -5.41 21.11
N ASN A 430 15.49 -6.09 19.95
CA ASN A 430 16.59 -6.90 19.40
C ASN A 430 16.96 -6.56 17.93
N SER A 431 18.25 -6.43 17.64
CA SER A 431 18.88 -6.34 16.30
C SER A 431 19.93 -7.45 16.19
N TYR A 432 19.99 -8.20 15.08
CA TYR A 432 20.89 -9.36 14.93
C TYR A 432 20.81 -10.35 16.13
N GLY A 433 19.63 -10.52 16.71
CA GLY A 433 19.42 -11.38 17.89
C GLY A 433 19.93 -10.80 19.22
N GLN A 434 20.51 -9.60 19.23
CA GLN A 434 21.01 -8.91 20.43
C GLN A 434 20.11 -7.76 20.86
N THR A 435 19.96 -7.55 22.16
CA THR A 435 19.22 -6.40 22.68
C THR A 435 19.86 -5.09 22.21
N ARG A 436 19.05 -4.18 21.66
CA ARG A 436 19.49 -2.86 21.19
C ARG A 436 19.99 -2.03 22.37
N LEU A 437 21.10 -1.33 22.18
CA LEU A 437 21.67 -0.47 23.20
C LEU A 437 20.77 0.73 23.48
N VAL A 438 20.97 1.41 24.61
CA VAL A 438 20.30 2.70 24.85
C VAL A 438 20.85 3.74 23.87
N ALA A 439 20.02 4.72 23.50
CA ALA A 439 20.32 5.66 22.40
C ALA A 439 21.67 6.40 22.54
N ALA A 440 22.09 6.70 23.77
CA ALA A 440 23.38 7.33 24.03
C ALA A 440 24.56 6.41 23.67
N GLU A 441 24.54 5.16 24.13
CA GLU A 441 25.57 4.14 23.83
C GLU A 441 25.58 3.79 22.34
N GLU A 442 24.41 3.72 21.71
CA GLU A 442 24.33 3.45 20.28
C GLU A 442 24.87 4.61 19.45
N SER A 443 24.58 5.86 19.83
CA SER A 443 25.14 7.04 19.16
C SER A 443 26.67 7.09 19.27
N GLU A 444 27.23 6.70 20.42
CA GLU A 444 28.68 6.60 20.60
C GLU A 444 29.27 5.53 19.66
N LYS A 445 28.64 4.35 19.58
CA LYS A 445 29.06 3.29 18.65
C LYS A 445 28.90 3.65 17.17
N ILE A 446 27.90 4.44 16.80
CA ILE A 446 27.73 4.97 15.44
C ILE A 446 28.88 5.93 15.09
N GLN A 447 29.29 6.79 16.02
CA GLN A 447 30.41 7.69 15.81
C GLN A 447 31.73 6.91 15.66
N LEU A 448 31.95 5.90 16.51
CA LEU A 448 33.11 5.00 16.40
C LEU A 448 33.13 4.27 15.06
N PHE A 449 31.99 3.69 14.65
CA PHE A 449 31.82 3.07 13.35
C PHE A 449 32.23 4.00 12.20
N TYR A 450 31.73 5.25 12.23
CA TYR A 450 32.03 6.24 11.20
C TYR A 450 33.53 6.60 11.16
N LEU A 451 34.15 6.83 12.31
CA LEU A 451 35.57 7.14 12.44
C LEU A 451 36.46 5.98 11.97
N GLU A 452 36.08 4.74 12.26
CA GLU A 452 36.81 3.56 11.79
C GLU A 452 36.67 3.36 10.29
N LEU A 453 35.47 3.57 9.76
CA LEU A 453 35.18 3.43 8.34
C LEU A 453 35.97 4.46 7.49
N GLN A 454 36.06 5.71 7.95
CA GLN A 454 36.81 6.78 7.26
C GLN A 454 38.29 6.44 7.03
N LYS A 455 38.91 5.62 7.89
CA LYS A 455 40.31 5.19 7.74
C LYS A 455 40.56 4.35 6.48
N TYR A 456 39.52 3.70 5.94
CA TYR A 456 39.61 2.84 4.75
C TYR A 456 39.29 3.56 3.43
N PHE A 457 38.93 4.85 3.52
CA PHE A 457 38.59 5.72 2.40
C PHE A 457 39.39 7.03 2.46
N ASP A 458 40.58 7.02 3.07
CA ASP A 458 41.52 8.15 3.18
C ASP A 458 40.90 9.46 3.71
N GLY A 459 39.91 9.35 4.61
CA GLY A 459 39.17 10.51 5.15
C GLY A 459 38.19 11.17 4.16
N GLY A 460 37.99 10.57 2.98
CA GLY A 460 37.04 11.02 1.96
C GLY A 460 35.58 10.65 2.25
N LEU A 461 34.69 11.06 1.32
CA LEU A 461 33.26 10.71 1.36
C LEU A 461 33.08 9.20 1.13
N VAL A 462 32.47 8.52 2.10
CA VAL A 462 32.11 7.11 1.96
C VAL A 462 30.90 7.00 1.02
N PRO A 463 30.96 6.24 -0.09
CA PRO A 463 29.91 6.21 -1.11
C PRO A 463 28.75 5.29 -0.71
N ILE A 464 27.99 5.67 0.31
CA ILE A 464 26.86 4.89 0.84
C ILE A 464 25.59 5.74 0.96
N SER A 465 24.46 5.15 0.55
CA SER A 465 23.14 5.77 0.75
C SER A 465 22.73 5.73 2.22
N ASN A 466 21.84 6.62 2.66
CA ASN A 466 21.35 6.65 4.04
C ASN A 466 20.68 5.33 4.49
N GLN A 467 20.04 4.62 3.57
CA GLN A 467 19.40 3.33 3.86
C GLN A 467 20.43 2.20 4.03
N THR A 468 21.47 2.19 3.20
CA THR A 468 22.59 1.26 3.31
C THR A 468 23.42 1.55 4.55
N PHE A 469 23.60 2.83 4.91
CA PHE A 469 24.31 3.25 6.11
C PHE A 469 23.72 2.65 7.38
N ASN A 470 22.41 2.80 7.58
CA ASN A 470 21.73 2.27 8.77
C ASN A 470 21.83 0.74 8.88
N THR A 471 21.86 0.05 7.74
CA THR A 471 22.02 -1.41 7.69
C THR A 471 23.44 -1.82 8.10
N LEU A 472 24.47 -1.15 7.58
CA LEU A 472 25.88 -1.44 7.89
C LEU A 472 26.24 -1.06 9.33
N VAL A 473 25.67 0.02 9.85
CA VAL A 473 25.72 0.39 11.27
C VAL A 473 25.15 -0.73 12.14
N GLY A 474 23.97 -1.26 11.78
CA GLY A 474 23.36 -2.38 12.51
C GLY A 474 24.23 -3.63 12.49
N ALA A 475 24.83 -3.94 11.34
CA ALA A 475 25.76 -5.05 11.16
C ALA A 475 27.00 -4.94 12.05
N TYR A 476 27.58 -3.74 12.15
CA TYR A 476 28.74 -3.48 13.00
C TYR A 476 28.39 -3.58 14.49
N ILE A 477 27.33 -2.89 14.93
CA ILE A 477 27.02 -2.75 16.36
C ILE A 477 26.46 -4.05 16.94
N TYR A 478 25.63 -4.76 16.19
CA TYR A 478 24.86 -5.91 16.68
C TYR A 478 25.15 -7.20 15.94
N GLY A 479 25.49 -7.12 14.66
CA GLY A 479 25.78 -8.28 13.82
C GLY A 479 27.15 -8.90 14.08
N GLY A 480 28.07 -8.21 14.76
CA GLY A 480 29.43 -8.70 14.99
C GLY A 480 30.31 -8.68 13.73
N TYR A 481 29.91 -7.91 12.71
CA TYR A 481 30.68 -7.73 11.49
C TYR A 481 31.83 -6.74 11.70
N THR A 482 32.97 -7.07 11.10
CA THR A 482 34.19 -6.26 11.18
C THR A 482 34.16 -5.12 10.15
N ILE A 483 34.90 -4.04 10.42
CA ILE A 483 35.04 -2.92 9.48
C ILE A 483 35.56 -3.38 8.10
N PRO A 484 36.55 -4.28 7.98
CA PRO A 484 36.96 -4.83 6.69
C PRO A 484 35.83 -5.49 5.88
N GLU A 485 34.95 -6.27 6.51
CA GLU A 485 33.80 -6.91 5.83
C GLU A 485 32.79 -5.87 5.33
N ILE A 486 32.58 -4.82 6.12
CA ILE A 486 31.72 -3.70 5.76
C ILE A 486 32.32 -2.91 4.60
N VAL A 487 33.62 -2.65 4.61
CA VAL A 487 34.34 -1.99 3.52
C VAL A 487 34.27 -2.82 2.24
N ASP A 488 34.44 -4.14 2.32
CA ASP A 488 34.28 -5.03 1.16
C ASP A 488 32.87 -4.95 0.58
N THR A 489 31.86 -4.94 1.45
CA THR A 489 30.44 -4.81 1.05
C THR A 489 30.16 -3.48 0.34
N ILE A 490 30.80 -2.39 0.78
CA ILE A 490 30.66 -1.08 0.14
C ILE A 490 31.36 -1.06 -1.22
N LYS A 491 32.55 -1.64 -1.34
CA LYS A 491 33.35 -1.60 -2.58
C LYS A 491 32.82 -2.55 -3.64
N ASN A 492 32.28 -3.69 -3.23
CA ASN A 492 32.05 -4.82 -4.12
C ASN A 492 30.62 -5.39 -4.08
N GLY A 493 29.70 -4.73 -3.36
CA GLY A 493 28.29 -5.13 -3.26
C GLY A 493 27.98 -6.08 -2.08
N PRO A 494 26.70 -6.44 -1.86
CA PRO A 494 26.22 -7.13 -0.66
C PRO A 494 26.64 -8.60 -0.61
N ARG A 495 27.90 -8.87 -0.22
CA ARG A 495 28.49 -10.22 -0.21
C ARG A 495 29.12 -10.60 1.13
N ALA A 496 29.91 -9.72 1.75
CA ALA A 496 30.60 -10.02 3.01
C ALA A 496 29.68 -9.80 4.23
N VAL A 497 28.78 -8.82 4.17
CA VAL A 497 27.83 -8.52 5.24
C VAL A 497 26.42 -8.95 4.88
N HIS A 498 25.80 -9.77 5.72
CA HIS A 498 24.38 -10.07 5.61
C HIS A 498 23.56 -9.01 6.34
N PRO A 499 22.45 -8.50 5.75
CA PRO A 499 21.67 -7.40 6.31
C PRO A 499 20.94 -7.74 7.62
N THR A 500 20.87 -9.02 8.00
CA THR A 500 20.05 -9.49 9.16
C THR A 500 20.59 -10.71 9.92
N ILE A 501 21.64 -11.40 9.45
CA ILE A 501 22.18 -12.63 10.07
C ILE A 501 23.48 -12.27 10.80
N PRO A 502 23.71 -12.66 12.06
CA PRO A 502 24.96 -12.37 12.76
C PRO A 502 26.18 -12.95 12.03
N ALA A 503 27.31 -12.26 12.08
CA ALA A 503 28.54 -12.58 11.36
C ALA A 503 29.01 -14.01 11.62
N ASN A 504 29.00 -14.46 12.88
CA ASN A 504 29.39 -15.84 13.23
C ASN A 504 28.51 -16.92 12.56
N VAL A 505 27.22 -16.64 12.35
CA VAL A 505 26.29 -17.54 11.65
C VAL A 505 26.47 -17.42 10.14
N TRP A 506 26.59 -16.20 9.63
CA TRP A 506 26.76 -15.93 8.20
C TRP A 506 28.07 -16.51 7.65
N GLN A 507 29.17 -16.31 8.38
CA GLN A 507 30.50 -16.80 8.03
C GLN A 507 30.55 -18.34 7.94
N GLY A 508 29.72 -19.03 8.73
CA GLY A 508 29.58 -20.48 8.71
C GLY A 508 28.67 -21.03 7.59
N SER A 509 28.02 -20.17 6.80
CA SER A 509 27.09 -20.59 5.76
C SER A 509 27.79 -21.01 4.46
N GLU A 510 27.21 -21.95 3.72
CA GLU A 510 27.72 -22.35 2.40
C GLU A 510 27.81 -21.17 1.41
N ASN A 511 26.90 -20.19 1.52
CA ASN A 511 26.89 -19.00 0.68
C ASN A 511 28.10 -18.09 0.94
N TYR A 512 28.51 -17.93 2.21
CA TYR A 512 29.71 -17.18 2.55
C TYR A 512 31.00 -17.92 2.16
N GLN A 513 31.01 -19.25 2.28
CA GLN A 513 32.14 -20.07 1.83
C GLN A 513 32.33 -20.02 0.32
N ARG A 514 31.23 -20.00 -0.46
CA ARG A 514 31.27 -19.79 -1.92
C ARG A 514 31.89 -18.43 -2.29
N TYR A 515 31.60 -17.39 -1.49
CA TYR A 515 32.23 -16.07 -1.64
C TYR A 515 33.75 -16.13 -1.47
N LEU A 516 34.27 -16.78 -0.42
CA LEU A 516 35.72 -16.91 -0.20
C LEU A 516 36.43 -17.64 -1.34
N THR A 517 35.79 -18.65 -1.94
CA THR A 517 36.34 -19.38 -3.09
C THR A 517 36.22 -18.66 -4.43
N SER A 518 35.37 -17.64 -4.54
CA SER A 518 35.19 -16.84 -5.78
C SER A 518 36.15 -15.64 -5.87
N ALA A 519 36.98 -15.43 -4.84
CA ALA A 519 38.01 -14.40 -4.76
C ALA A 519 39.44 -14.94 -4.98
N LEU A 520 39.56 -16.23 -5.36
CA LEU A 520 40.73 -16.86 -6.00
C LEU A 520 40.38 -17.14 -7.46
#